data_AF-A0A6I3EUV5-F1
#
_entry.id   AF-A0A6I3EUV5-F1
#
_cell.length_a   1.000
_cell.length_b   1.000
_cell.length_c   1.000
_cell.angle_alpha   90.00
_cell.angle_beta   90.00
_cell.angle_gamma   90.00
#
_symmetry.space_group_name_H-M   'P 1'
#
loop_
_entity.id
_entity.type
_entity.pdbx_description
1 polymer ?
#
loop_
_entity_poly.entity_id
_entity_poly.type
_entity_poly.pdbx_seq_one_letter_code
_entity_poly.pdbx_strand_id
1 'polypeptide(L)'
;MPKNGVAPVPLGLQSPLSGRVDAGFGGGSQRHKNKVIFGVALACIVPFLLSTFAASVTVGSGALEFGQGSQQAIACDPTVFAAISEEWHSLPVAGDTSAGFFRVRGVTISNLDLVACKGKKLRVRLINTAGAELAIGPTADIHVLQISLPNVDAPVSTSDAGALALTYLTGDGATVSSGMAAVVSLNVSGTSIYDGSDLSPTSADVTFYVDPTATLVNLDGQLIGRTTVETVNNPTR
;
A
#
# COMPACT_ATOMS: atom_id res chain seq x y z
N MET A 1 70.79 -24.15 34.14
CA MET A 1 71.12 -23.59 35.47
C MET A 1 70.55 -22.17 35.56
N PRO A 2 70.08 -21.74 36.73
CA PRO A 2 68.85 -20.93 36.89
C PRO A 2 69.09 -19.42 37.00
N LYS A 3 68.03 -18.61 36.92
CA LYS A 3 67.75 -17.53 37.89
C LYS A 3 66.30 -17.01 37.82
N ASN A 4 65.71 -16.93 39.01
CA ASN A 4 64.37 -16.45 39.37
C ASN A 4 64.22 -14.92 39.24
N GLY A 5 62.98 -14.44 39.11
CA GLY A 5 62.57 -13.06 39.42
C GLY A 5 61.04 -12.89 39.36
N VAL A 6 60.43 -12.40 40.43
CA VAL A 6 58.98 -12.37 40.72
C VAL A 6 58.42 -10.93 40.69
N ALA A 7 57.20 -10.78 40.14
CA ALA A 7 56.13 -9.76 40.34
C ALA A 7 56.36 -8.28 39.93
N PRO A 8 55.31 -7.41 39.76
CA PRO A 8 53.85 -7.57 39.98
C PRO A 8 52.92 -7.05 38.84
N VAL A 9 51.60 -7.28 39.01
CA VAL A 9 50.46 -6.78 38.22
C VAL A 9 49.93 -5.44 38.78
N PRO A 10 49.48 -4.50 37.93
CA PRO A 10 48.39 -3.56 38.27
C PRO A 10 47.24 -3.68 37.23
N LEU A 11 46.06 -4.20 37.57
CA LEU A 11 44.88 -3.54 38.15
C LEU A 11 44.45 -2.23 37.45
N GLY A 12 43.52 -2.39 36.51
CA GLY A 12 42.27 -1.62 36.44
C GLY A 12 42.35 -0.13 36.12
N LEU A 13 42.28 0.22 34.84
CA LEU A 13 41.88 1.56 34.42
C LEU A 13 40.40 1.80 34.76
N GLN A 14 40.19 2.83 35.59
CA GLN A 14 38.90 3.32 36.05
C GLN A 14 38.22 4.17 34.97
N SER A 15 36.92 3.95 34.80
CA SER A 15 36.04 4.69 33.90
C SER A 15 35.88 6.16 34.33
N PRO A 16 35.93 7.13 33.40
CA PRO A 16 35.78 8.54 33.71
C PRO A 16 34.32 8.95 33.55
N LEU A 17 33.50 8.80 34.60
CA LEU A 17 32.21 9.51 34.74
C LEU A 17 31.64 9.32 36.16
N SER A 18 32.48 9.52 37.16
CA SER A 18 32.08 9.78 38.54
C SER A 18 32.10 11.29 38.77
N GLY A 19 31.01 11.95 38.40
CA GLY A 19 30.73 13.35 38.74
C GLY A 19 29.44 13.44 39.56
N ARG A 20 29.57 13.45 40.89
CA ARG A 20 28.56 14.00 41.80
C ARG A 20 28.86 15.49 41.97
N VAL A 21 27.86 16.35 41.77
CA VAL A 21 27.83 17.71 42.35
C VAL A 21 26.38 18.12 42.66
N ASP A 22 26.28 18.93 43.71
CA ASP A 22 25.19 19.09 44.65
C ASP A 22 23.87 19.73 44.18
N ALA A 23 22.79 19.32 44.85
CA ALA A 23 21.50 19.99 44.84
C ALA A 23 21.58 21.29 45.68
N GLY A 24 21.55 22.44 45.01
CA GLY A 24 21.35 23.74 45.66
C GLY A 24 19.87 24.02 45.89
N PHE A 25 19.41 23.85 47.14
CA PHE A 25 18.16 24.40 47.66
C PHE A 25 18.42 25.79 48.26
N GLY A 26 17.59 26.77 47.89
CA GLY A 26 17.54 28.13 48.45
C GLY A 26 17.39 29.14 47.31
N GLY A 27 16.35 29.95 47.19
CA GLY A 27 15.45 30.52 48.19
C GLY A 27 15.36 32.01 47.83
N GLY A 28 14.32 32.41 47.10
CA GLY A 28 14.19 33.78 46.58
C GLY A 28 12.75 34.14 46.29
N SER A 29 12.05 34.62 47.31
CA SER A 29 10.73 35.25 47.25
C SER A 29 10.73 36.40 46.23
N GLN A 30 10.04 36.22 45.11
CA GLN A 30 9.57 37.31 44.25
C GLN A 30 8.12 37.02 43.81
N ARG A 31 7.17 37.60 44.54
CA ARG A 31 5.77 37.72 44.12
C ARG A 31 5.70 38.67 42.91
N HIS A 32 5.73 38.13 41.69
CA HIS A 32 5.43 38.91 40.49
C HIS A 32 4.43 38.18 39.58
N LYS A 33 3.15 38.53 39.79
CA LYS A 33 2.07 38.68 38.79
C LYS A 33 1.83 37.51 37.80
N ASN A 34 1.19 36.46 38.29
CA ASN A 34 0.55 35.36 37.53
C ASN A 34 -0.64 35.79 36.64
N LYS A 35 -0.55 36.89 35.90
CA LYS A 35 -1.63 37.34 34.99
C LYS A 35 -1.24 37.42 33.52
N VAL A 36 0.04 37.23 33.18
CA VAL A 36 0.51 37.34 31.77
C VAL A 36 0.77 35.95 31.14
N ILE A 37 1.12 34.93 31.93
CA ILE A 37 1.41 33.58 31.41
C ILE A 37 0.12 32.82 31.02
N PHE A 38 -1.03 33.17 31.62
CA PHE A 38 -2.33 32.57 31.25
C PHE A 38 -2.87 33.10 29.91
N GLY A 39 -2.42 34.28 29.46
CA GLY A 39 -2.88 34.89 28.21
C GLY A 39 -2.18 34.33 26.96
N VAL A 40 -0.92 33.92 27.08
CA VAL A 40 -0.13 33.44 25.93
C VAL A 40 -0.31 31.93 25.71
N ALA A 41 -0.59 31.16 26.76
CA ALA A 41 -0.93 29.73 26.62
C ALA A 41 -2.32 29.52 25.96
N LEU A 42 -3.26 30.45 26.15
CA LEU A 42 -4.60 30.37 25.55
C LEU A 42 -4.62 30.84 24.08
N ALA A 43 -3.69 31.71 23.67
CA ALA A 43 -3.53 32.15 22.28
C ALA A 43 -2.87 31.09 21.37
N CYS A 44 -2.13 30.13 21.94
CA CYS A 44 -1.46 29.06 21.17
C CYS A 44 -2.25 27.74 21.09
N ILE A 45 -3.35 27.59 21.84
CA ILE A 45 -4.23 26.40 21.76
C ILE A 45 -5.41 26.62 20.78
N VAL A 46 -5.80 27.88 20.54
CA VAL A 46 -6.89 28.21 19.61
C VAL A 46 -6.59 27.83 18.14
N PRO A 47 -5.35 27.85 17.61
CA PRO A 47 -5.10 27.38 16.24
C PRO A 47 -5.08 25.85 16.10
N PHE A 48 -4.92 25.08 17.19
CA PHE A 48 -4.82 23.61 17.11
C PHE A 48 -6.18 22.90 17.18
N LEU A 49 -7.26 23.63 17.49
CA LEU A 49 -8.64 23.15 17.40
C LEU A 49 -9.40 23.73 16.18
N LEU A 50 -8.76 24.55 15.36
CA LEU A 50 -9.35 25.19 14.18
C LEU A 50 -8.70 24.79 12.85
N SER A 51 -7.80 23.80 12.84
CA SER A 51 -7.21 23.25 11.61
C SER A 51 -7.95 22.01 11.07
N THR A 52 -9.24 21.85 11.39
CA THR A 52 -10.14 21.14 10.49
C THR A 52 -10.72 22.18 9.55
N PHE A 53 -10.15 22.32 8.37
CA PHE A 53 -10.88 22.85 7.22
C PHE A 53 -12.04 21.89 6.93
N ALA A 54 -13.12 22.01 7.70
CA ALA A 54 -14.44 21.62 7.26
C ALA A 54 -14.96 22.75 6.38
N ALA A 55 -14.73 22.66 5.08
CA ALA A 55 -15.54 23.37 4.13
C ALA A 55 -16.93 22.72 4.15
N SER A 56 -17.79 23.08 5.11
CA SER A 56 -19.21 22.73 5.04
C SER A 56 -19.85 23.65 4.01
N VAL A 57 -20.01 23.17 2.78
CA VAL A 57 -20.92 23.82 1.83
C VAL A 57 -22.32 23.63 2.40
N THR A 58 -22.88 24.71 2.96
CA THR A 58 -24.29 24.77 3.30
C THR A 58 -25.07 24.82 1.99
N VAL A 59 -25.39 23.66 1.46
CA VAL A 59 -26.31 23.52 0.35
C VAL A 59 -27.72 23.69 0.92
N GLY A 60 -28.42 24.73 0.44
CA GLY A 60 -29.73 25.13 0.91
C GLY A 60 -30.78 24.03 0.87
N SER A 61 -31.86 24.23 1.62
CA SER A 61 -33.00 23.34 1.83
C SER A 61 -33.88 23.17 0.57
N GLY A 62 -33.30 22.66 -0.50
CA GLY A 62 -34.01 22.17 -1.68
C GLY A 62 -33.40 20.82 -2.04
N ALA A 63 -34.24 19.83 -2.34
CA ALA A 63 -33.82 18.50 -2.73
C ALA A 63 -32.81 18.57 -3.89
N LEU A 64 -31.53 18.42 -3.56
CA LEU A 64 -30.44 18.34 -4.51
C LEU A 64 -30.06 16.87 -4.65
N GLU A 65 -30.61 16.31 -5.72
CA GLU A 65 -30.24 15.03 -6.29
C GLU A 65 -28.79 15.13 -6.79
N PHE A 66 -27.87 14.50 -6.06
CA PHE A 66 -26.47 14.40 -6.43
C PHE A 66 -26.32 13.49 -7.65
N GLY A 67 -26.32 14.09 -8.84
CA GLY A 67 -25.66 13.55 -10.02
C GLY A 67 -24.25 14.12 -10.14
N GLN A 68 -23.30 13.27 -10.54
CA GLN A 68 -21.88 13.50 -10.86
C GLN A 68 -20.89 13.02 -9.78
N GLY A 69 -20.53 11.73 -9.87
CA GLY A 69 -19.14 11.32 -9.60
C GLY A 69 -18.83 10.67 -8.26
N SER A 70 -19.79 10.12 -7.53
CA SER A 70 -19.48 9.07 -6.55
C SER A 70 -19.46 7.74 -7.29
N GLN A 71 -18.35 7.40 -7.96
CA GLN A 71 -18.04 5.98 -8.06
C GLN A 71 -17.66 5.55 -6.66
N GLN A 72 -18.68 5.16 -5.91
CA GLN A 72 -18.50 4.28 -4.79
C GLN A 72 -17.79 3.07 -5.38
N ALA A 73 -16.48 2.95 -5.14
CA ALA A 73 -15.75 1.71 -5.33
C ALA A 73 -16.30 0.74 -4.28
N ILE A 74 -17.55 0.31 -4.47
CA ILE A 74 -18.10 -0.83 -3.77
C ILE A 74 -17.41 -2.00 -4.45
N ALA A 75 -16.27 -2.40 -3.89
CA ALA A 75 -16.04 -3.82 -3.79
C ALA A 75 -17.35 -4.39 -3.21
N CYS A 76 -17.90 -5.38 -3.88
CA CYS A 76 -18.97 -6.24 -3.36
C CYS A 76 -18.68 -6.78 -1.94
N ASP A 77 -17.44 -6.65 -1.49
CA ASP A 77 -16.99 -6.83 -0.12
C ASP A 77 -16.73 -5.48 0.58
N PRO A 78 -17.16 -5.28 1.85
CA PRO A 78 -16.83 -4.10 2.64
C PRO A 78 -15.32 -3.86 2.83
N THR A 79 -14.48 -4.89 2.77
CA THR A 79 -13.03 -4.78 2.97
C THR A 79 -12.25 -5.76 2.11
N VAL A 80 -11.41 -5.25 1.22
CA VAL A 80 -10.42 -6.05 0.47
C VAL A 80 -9.02 -5.52 0.74
N PHE A 81 -8.03 -6.42 0.69
CA PHE A 81 -6.63 -6.05 0.86
C PHE A 81 -5.89 -6.17 -0.46
N ALA A 82 -5.04 -5.21 -0.77
CA ALA A 82 -4.16 -5.26 -1.93
C ALA A 82 -2.71 -5.34 -1.48
N ALA A 83 -2.02 -6.42 -1.84
CA ALA A 83 -0.60 -6.62 -1.61
C ALA A 83 0.16 -6.56 -2.94
N ILE A 84 1.32 -5.92 -2.94
CA ILE A 84 2.20 -5.86 -4.10
C ILE A 84 3.34 -6.85 -3.85
N SER A 85 3.59 -7.70 -4.84
CA SER A 85 4.74 -8.59 -4.88
C SER A 85 5.81 -7.98 -5.78
N GLU A 86 7.03 -7.93 -5.27
CA GLU A 86 8.17 -7.35 -5.95
C GLU A 86 9.31 -8.36 -6.06
N GLU A 87 10.13 -8.22 -7.10
CA GLU A 87 11.34 -9.01 -7.29
C GLU A 87 12.47 -8.17 -7.85
N TRP A 88 13.72 -8.58 -7.64
CA TRP A 88 14.87 -7.86 -8.17
C TRP A 88 14.93 -7.95 -9.70
N HIS A 89 15.02 -6.81 -10.37
CA HIS A 89 15.27 -6.70 -11.80
C HIS A 89 16.62 -6.03 -12.05
N SER A 90 17.54 -6.79 -12.64
CA SER A 90 18.86 -6.27 -13.00
C SER A 90 18.77 -5.39 -14.24
N LEU A 91 19.28 -4.16 -14.14
CA LEU A 91 19.41 -3.23 -15.26
C LEU A 91 20.81 -2.60 -15.24
N PRO A 92 21.86 -3.38 -15.59
CA PRO A 92 23.25 -2.90 -15.55
C PRO A 92 23.45 -1.68 -16.44
N VAL A 93 24.19 -0.69 -15.95
CA VAL A 93 24.58 0.50 -16.71
C VAL A 93 26.10 0.60 -16.83
N ALA A 94 26.58 1.41 -17.77
CA ALA A 94 28.01 1.66 -17.91
C ALA A 94 28.56 2.29 -16.61
N GLY A 95 29.40 1.56 -15.88
CA GLY A 95 29.99 2.00 -14.61
C GLY A 95 29.34 1.40 -13.36
N ASP A 96 28.20 0.70 -13.48
CA ASP A 96 27.57 -0.02 -12.37
C ASP A 96 26.87 -1.31 -12.88
N THR A 97 27.54 -2.45 -12.68
CA THR A 97 27.02 -3.77 -13.08
C THR A 97 25.96 -4.30 -12.12
N SER A 98 25.77 -3.65 -10.96
CA SER A 98 24.77 -4.00 -9.95
C SER A 98 23.51 -3.14 -10.01
N ALA A 99 23.45 -2.19 -10.94
CA ALA A 99 22.28 -1.36 -11.14
C ALA A 99 21.03 -2.20 -11.45
N GLY A 100 19.91 -1.78 -10.88
CA GLY A 100 18.64 -2.49 -10.95
C GLY A 100 17.62 -1.89 -9.98
N PHE A 101 16.44 -2.48 -9.93
CA PHE A 101 15.36 -2.04 -9.06
C PHE A 101 14.47 -3.21 -8.65
N PHE A 102 13.67 -3.02 -7.60
CA PHE A 102 12.62 -3.96 -7.24
C PHE A 102 11.44 -3.74 -8.16
N ARG A 103 11.28 -4.64 -9.15
CA ARG A 103 10.18 -4.56 -10.09
C ARG A 103 8.93 -5.16 -9.49
N VAL A 104 7.80 -4.63 -9.91
CA VAL A 104 6.47 -5.15 -9.56
C VAL A 104 6.23 -6.42 -10.36
N ARG A 105 6.17 -7.55 -9.67
CA ARG A 105 5.84 -8.85 -10.28
C ARG A 105 4.33 -9.01 -10.42
N GLY A 106 3.58 -8.58 -9.41
CA GLY A 106 2.13 -8.73 -9.40
C GLY A 106 1.44 -8.08 -8.21
N VAL A 107 0.12 -8.00 -8.30
CA VAL A 107 -0.77 -7.44 -7.29
C VAL A 107 -1.75 -8.52 -6.87
N THR A 108 -1.77 -8.84 -5.57
CA THR A 108 -2.71 -9.79 -4.98
C THR A 108 -3.81 -9.06 -4.24
N ILE A 109 -5.05 -9.42 -4.53
CA ILE A 109 -6.25 -8.94 -3.88
C ILE A 109 -6.75 -10.06 -2.99
N SER A 110 -6.76 -9.83 -1.68
CA SER A 110 -7.12 -10.81 -0.66
C SER A 110 -8.41 -10.42 0.06
N ASN A 111 -8.98 -11.40 0.75
CA ASN A 111 -10.28 -11.28 1.42
C ASN A 111 -11.40 -10.88 0.44
N LEU A 112 -11.41 -11.49 -0.75
CA LEU A 112 -12.46 -11.26 -1.73
C LEU A 112 -13.58 -12.29 -1.55
N ASP A 113 -14.77 -11.86 -1.15
CA ASP A 113 -15.96 -12.71 -1.12
C ASP A 113 -16.50 -12.97 -2.53
N LEU A 114 -16.24 -14.16 -3.10
CA LEU A 114 -16.71 -14.52 -4.44
C LEU A 114 -18.22 -14.81 -4.51
N VAL A 115 -18.89 -15.00 -3.37
CA VAL A 115 -20.35 -15.15 -3.31
C VAL A 115 -21.01 -13.79 -3.45
N ALA A 116 -20.56 -12.79 -2.69
CA ALA A 116 -21.04 -11.41 -2.81
C ALA A 116 -20.61 -10.76 -4.14
N CYS A 117 -19.42 -11.12 -4.62
CA CYS A 117 -18.84 -10.60 -5.85
C CYS A 117 -19.19 -11.37 -7.12
N LYS A 118 -20.06 -12.37 -7.00
CA LYS A 118 -20.41 -13.29 -8.07
C LYS A 118 -20.77 -12.56 -9.36
N GLY A 119 -20.11 -12.96 -10.45
CA GLY A 119 -20.34 -12.42 -11.78
C GLY A 119 -19.94 -10.95 -11.99
N LYS A 120 -19.32 -10.25 -11.03
CA LYS A 120 -18.79 -8.90 -11.24
C LYS A 120 -17.43 -8.96 -11.93
N LYS A 121 -16.93 -7.81 -12.41
CA LYS A 121 -15.57 -7.67 -12.91
C LYS A 121 -14.70 -7.06 -11.83
N LEU A 122 -13.50 -7.59 -11.63
CA LEU A 122 -12.48 -7.05 -10.74
C LEU A 122 -11.44 -6.33 -11.58
N ARG A 123 -11.07 -5.11 -11.18
CA ARG A 123 -10.02 -4.34 -11.85
C ARG A 123 -8.99 -3.84 -10.87
N VAL A 124 -7.77 -3.72 -11.35
CA VAL A 124 -6.64 -3.19 -10.60
C VAL A 124 -5.96 -2.09 -11.40
N ARG A 125 -5.49 -1.06 -10.70
CA ARG A 125 -4.66 0.01 -11.24
C ARG A 125 -3.57 0.36 -10.26
N LEU A 126 -2.43 0.79 -10.81
CA LEU A 126 -1.31 1.31 -10.04
C LEU A 126 -1.19 2.80 -10.30
N ILE A 127 -1.11 3.57 -9.22
CA ILE A 127 -1.03 5.02 -9.24
C ILE A 127 0.33 5.39 -8.67
N ASN A 128 1.05 6.28 -9.36
CA ASN A 128 2.35 6.72 -8.92
C ASN A 128 2.27 7.69 -7.72
N THR A 129 3.41 8.02 -7.15
CA THR A 129 3.53 8.96 -6.01
C THR A 129 3.06 10.38 -6.33
N ALA A 130 2.96 10.75 -7.61
CA ALA A 130 2.40 12.02 -8.08
C ALA A 130 0.90 11.97 -8.40
N GLY A 131 0.24 10.81 -8.24
CA GLY A 131 -1.19 10.63 -8.48
C GLY A 131 -1.58 10.29 -9.93
N ALA A 132 -0.64 10.02 -10.82
CA ALA A 132 -0.91 9.59 -12.20
C ALA A 132 -0.93 8.06 -12.33
N GLU A 133 -1.74 7.54 -13.26
CA GLU A 133 -1.80 6.11 -13.54
C GLU A 133 -0.51 5.62 -14.19
N LEU A 134 -0.02 4.46 -13.73
CA LEU A 134 1.15 3.80 -14.29
C LEU A 134 0.71 2.88 -15.45
N ALA A 135 1.55 2.77 -16.48
CA ALA A 135 1.31 1.80 -17.56
C ALA A 135 1.66 0.39 -17.05
N ILE A 136 0.68 -0.50 -16.98
CA ILE A 136 0.81 -1.87 -16.43
C ILE A 136 0.75 -2.95 -17.51
N GLY A 137 0.89 -2.57 -18.77
CA GLY A 137 0.92 -3.47 -19.91
C GLY A 137 2.04 -3.14 -20.89
N PRO A 138 2.17 -3.91 -21.98
CA PRO A 138 3.26 -3.76 -22.95
C PRO A 138 3.20 -2.45 -23.76
N THR A 139 2.09 -1.72 -23.71
CA THR A 139 1.94 -0.41 -24.34
C THR A 139 1.56 0.64 -23.31
N ALA A 140 1.91 1.91 -23.60
CA ALA A 140 1.72 3.01 -22.67
C ALA A 140 0.24 3.29 -22.31
N ASP A 141 -0.69 2.94 -23.20
CA ASP A 141 -2.13 3.20 -23.01
C ASP A 141 -2.80 2.21 -22.03
N ILE A 142 -2.09 1.16 -21.60
CA ILE A 142 -2.65 0.12 -20.73
C ILE A 142 -2.42 0.49 -19.27
N HIS A 143 -3.50 0.85 -18.57
CA HIS A 143 -3.44 1.28 -17.17
C HIS A 143 -4.24 0.38 -16.22
N VAL A 144 -5.04 -0.53 -16.78
CA VAL A 144 -5.98 -1.36 -16.01
C VAL A 144 -5.89 -2.81 -16.44
N LEU A 145 -5.85 -3.69 -15.45
CA LEU A 145 -5.99 -5.13 -15.61
C LEU A 145 -7.37 -5.52 -15.07
N GLN A 146 -8.11 -6.31 -15.84
CA GLN A 146 -9.47 -6.72 -15.49
C GLN A 146 -9.65 -8.23 -15.65
N ILE A 147 -10.36 -8.85 -14.72
CA ILE A 147 -10.99 -10.16 -14.91
C ILE A 147 -12.50 -10.11 -14.67
N SER A 148 -13.20 -11.15 -15.11
CA SER A 148 -14.56 -11.48 -14.69
C SER A 148 -14.50 -12.51 -13.56
N LEU A 149 -15.12 -12.20 -12.43
CA LEU A 149 -15.23 -13.12 -11.32
C LEU A 149 -16.24 -14.23 -11.65
N PRO A 150 -16.01 -15.47 -11.19
CA PRO A 150 -16.88 -16.59 -11.49
C PRO A 150 -18.35 -16.30 -11.14
N ASN A 151 -19.27 -16.69 -12.02
CA ASN A 151 -20.71 -16.60 -11.79
C ASN A 151 -21.30 -17.97 -11.44
N VAL A 152 -20.71 -18.66 -10.47
CA VAL A 152 -21.15 -19.98 -9.99
C VAL A 152 -21.23 -20.01 -8.47
N ASP A 153 -22.03 -20.91 -7.90
CA ASP A 153 -22.22 -21.01 -6.44
C ASP A 153 -21.03 -21.69 -5.72
N ALA A 154 -20.24 -22.46 -6.45
CA ALA A 154 -19.05 -23.13 -5.96
C ALA A 154 -17.85 -22.80 -6.87
N PRO A 155 -17.24 -21.62 -6.73
CA PRO A 155 -16.05 -21.27 -7.49
C PRO A 155 -14.90 -22.23 -7.13
N VAL A 156 -14.06 -22.53 -8.11
CA VAL A 156 -12.84 -23.32 -7.95
C VAL A 156 -11.63 -22.47 -8.29
N SER A 157 -10.49 -22.78 -7.67
CA SER A 157 -9.23 -22.10 -7.98
C SER A 157 -8.89 -22.30 -9.46
N THR A 158 -8.45 -21.25 -10.13
CA THR A 158 -8.09 -21.27 -11.55
C THR A 158 -7.02 -20.24 -11.86
N SER A 159 -6.14 -20.57 -12.80
CA SER A 159 -5.18 -19.64 -13.41
C SER A 159 -5.39 -19.50 -14.92
N ASP A 160 -6.56 -19.94 -15.41
CA ASP A 160 -6.93 -19.82 -16.81
C ASP A 160 -7.39 -18.39 -17.11
N ALA A 161 -6.52 -17.63 -17.76
CA ALA A 161 -6.77 -16.26 -18.18
C ALA A 161 -7.97 -16.14 -19.14
N GLY A 162 -8.23 -17.17 -19.96
CA GLY A 162 -9.39 -17.20 -20.86
C GLY A 162 -10.70 -17.37 -20.08
N ALA A 163 -10.73 -18.30 -19.12
CA ALA A 163 -11.90 -18.51 -18.26
C ALA A 163 -12.24 -17.28 -17.41
N LEU A 164 -11.21 -16.55 -16.94
CA LEU A 164 -11.37 -15.30 -16.19
C LEU A 164 -11.52 -14.07 -17.09
N ALA A 165 -11.48 -14.22 -18.42
CA ALA A 165 -11.54 -13.12 -19.38
C ALA A 165 -10.55 -11.98 -19.06
N LEU A 166 -9.29 -12.34 -18.75
CA LEU A 166 -8.22 -11.39 -18.46
C LEU A 166 -8.07 -10.41 -19.64
N THR A 167 -8.19 -9.12 -19.35
CA THR A 167 -8.22 -8.08 -20.37
C THR A 167 -7.48 -6.83 -19.90
N TYR A 168 -6.81 -6.16 -20.84
CA TYR A 168 -6.24 -4.83 -20.64
C TYR A 168 -7.24 -3.75 -20.98
N LEU A 169 -7.29 -2.70 -20.16
CA LEU A 169 -8.06 -1.50 -20.46
C LEU A 169 -7.16 -0.25 -20.38
N THR A 170 -7.61 0.80 -21.08
CA THR A 170 -7.12 2.16 -20.88
C THR A 170 -7.57 2.71 -19.53
N GLY A 171 -7.00 3.84 -19.11
CA GLY A 171 -7.44 4.54 -17.91
C GLY A 171 -8.94 4.88 -17.93
N ASP A 172 -9.47 5.22 -19.10
CA ASP A 172 -10.90 5.49 -19.29
C ASP A 172 -11.78 4.23 -19.39
N GLY A 173 -11.17 3.03 -19.32
CA GLY A 173 -11.88 1.75 -19.31
C GLY A 173 -12.18 1.16 -20.69
N ALA A 174 -11.60 1.70 -21.76
CA ALA A 174 -11.72 1.11 -23.10
C ALA A 174 -10.83 -0.13 -23.23
N THR A 175 -11.32 -1.19 -23.87
CA THR A 175 -10.54 -2.41 -24.07
C THR A 175 -9.37 -2.18 -25.01
N VAL A 176 -8.17 -2.62 -24.63
CA VAL A 176 -6.96 -2.56 -25.45
C VAL A 176 -6.68 -3.95 -26.02
N SER A 177 -6.56 -4.04 -27.34
CA SER A 177 -6.15 -5.26 -28.03
C SER A 177 -4.63 -5.23 -28.22
N SER A 178 -3.91 -5.97 -27.39
CA SER A 178 -2.45 -6.15 -27.47
C SER A 178 -2.08 -7.59 -27.12
N GLY A 179 -0.81 -7.95 -27.29
CA GLY A 179 -0.28 -9.17 -26.69
C GLY A 179 -0.48 -9.15 -25.17
N MET A 180 -1.00 -10.24 -24.59
CA MET A 180 -1.20 -10.36 -23.15
C MET A 180 0.09 -10.84 -22.47
N ALA A 181 0.82 -9.92 -21.84
CA ALA A 181 1.98 -10.24 -21.01
C ALA A 181 1.58 -10.68 -19.58
N ALA A 182 0.46 -10.16 -19.09
CA ALA A 182 -0.04 -10.45 -17.76
C ALA A 182 -0.62 -11.85 -17.64
N VAL A 183 -0.60 -12.38 -16.43
CA VAL A 183 -1.22 -13.65 -16.05
C VAL A 183 -2.07 -13.41 -14.80
N VAL A 184 -3.06 -14.26 -14.56
CA VAL A 184 -3.91 -14.16 -13.37
C VAL A 184 -4.03 -15.51 -12.68
N SER A 185 -4.16 -15.49 -11.36
CA SER A 185 -4.61 -16.63 -10.56
C SER A 185 -5.72 -16.21 -9.61
N LEU A 186 -6.74 -17.04 -9.48
CA LEU A 186 -7.80 -16.95 -8.49
C LEU A 186 -7.72 -18.20 -7.62
N ASN A 187 -7.61 -18.00 -6.31
CA ASN A 187 -7.39 -19.04 -5.32
C ASN A 187 -8.47 -18.96 -4.24
N VAL A 188 -9.19 -20.05 -4.04
CA VAL A 188 -10.25 -20.21 -3.01
C VAL A 188 -9.93 -21.33 -2.01
N SER A 189 -8.68 -21.81 -2.04
CA SER A 189 -8.19 -22.88 -1.17
C SER A 189 -6.69 -22.70 -0.92
N GLY A 190 -6.20 -23.25 0.20
CA GLY A 190 -4.86 -22.99 0.70
C GLY A 190 -4.88 -21.83 1.70
N THR A 191 -3.80 -21.04 1.73
CA THR A 191 -3.62 -19.92 2.66
C THR A 191 -3.55 -18.59 1.92
N SER A 192 -4.15 -17.54 2.45
CA SER A 192 -4.09 -16.20 1.90
C SER A 192 -2.66 -15.66 1.95
N ILE A 193 -2.27 -15.00 0.88
CA ILE A 193 -0.98 -14.33 0.74
C ILE A 193 -0.88 -13.13 1.69
N TYR A 194 -2.01 -12.49 2.00
CA TYR A 194 -2.01 -11.26 2.80
C TYR A 194 -1.73 -11.52 4.29
N ASP A 195 -2.47 -12.45 4.92
CA ASP A 195 -2.44 -12.67 6.37
C ASP A 195 -2.25 -14.14 6.77
N GLY A 196 -2.13 -15.06 5.81
CA GLY A 196 -1.98 -16.50 6.07
C GLY A 196 -3.27 -17.23 6.49
N SER A 197 -4.43 -16.57 6.46
CA SER A 197 -5.71 -17.22 6.78
C SER A 197 -6.11 -18.28 5.75
N ASP A 198 -6.98 -19.22 6.13
CA ASP A 198 -7.45 -20.24 5.19
C ASP A 198 -8.37 -19.63 4.13
N LEU A 199 -8.07 -19.92 2.86
CA LEU A 199 -8.88 -19.49 1.74
C LEU A 199 -10.14 -20.34 1.62
N SER A 200 -11.21 -19.68 1.17
CA SER A 200 -12.52 -20.29 0.91
C SER A 200 -13.27 -19.48 -0.15
N PRO A 201 -14.43 -19.93 -0.64
CA PRO A 201 -15.25 -19.13 -1.56
C PRO A 201 -15.63 -17.73 -1.02
N THR A 202 -15.63 -17.53 0.31
CA THR A 202 -15.91 -16.23 0.95
C THR A 202 -14.65 -15.46 1.36
N SER A 203 -13.45 -16.03 1.15
CA SER A 203 -12.16 -15.37 1.35
C SER A 203 -11.19 -15.88 0.30
N ALA A 204 -11.23 -15.27 -0.88
CA ALA A 204 -10.41 -15.63 -2.01
C ALA A 204 -9.26 -14.66 -2.22
N ASP A 205 -8.18 -15.17 -2.82
CA ASP A 205 -7.07 -14.38 -3.32
C ASP A 205 -7.13 -14.33 -4.85
N VAL A 206 -7.02 -13.14 -5.43
CA VAL A 206 -6.82 -12.94 -6.87
C VAL A 206 -5.50 -12.24 -7.09
N THR A 207 -4.56 -12.90 -7.75
CA THR A 207 -3.26 -12.33 -8.10
C THR A 207 -3.18 -12.01 -9.58
N PHE A 208 -2.94 -10.74 -9.90
CA PHE A 208 -2.58 -10.27 -11.23
C PHE A 208 -1.06 -10.18 -11.33
N TYR A 209 -0.45 -11.06 -12.11
CA TYR A 209 0.96 -10.95 -12.46
C TYR A 209 1.10 -10.01 -13.66
N VAL A 210 1.84 -8.92 -13.51
CA VAL A 210 1.94 -7.85 -14.53
C VAL A 210 2.68 -8.34 -15.77
N ASP A 211 3.85 -8.95 -15.56
CA ASP A 211 4.62 -9.68 -16.56
C ASP A 211 5.55 -10.66 -15.81
N PRO A 212 5.16 -11.94 -15.67
CA PRO A 212 5.98 -12.90 -14.95
C PRO A 212 7.31 -13.20 -15.64
N THR A 213 7.46 -12.87 -16.93
CA THR A 213 8.70 -13.11 -17.71
C THR A 213 9.72 -11.99 -17.58
N ALA A 214 9.30 -10.81 -17.09
CA ALA A 214 10.13 -9.61 -16.97
C ALA A 214 10.68 -9.09 -18.31
N THR A 215 10.01 -9.36 -19.43
CA THR A 215 10.53 -9.05 -20.77
C THR A 215 9.90 -7.81 -21.40
N LEU A 216 8.64 -7.51 -21.08
CA LEU A 216 7.86 -6.46 -21.69
C LEU A 216 7.49 -5.36 -20.69
N VAL A 217 7.25 -5.71 -19.42
CA VAL A 217 6.83 -4.75 -18.38
C VAL A 217 7.69 -4.90 -17.13
N ASN A 218 8.46 -3.86 -16.82
CA ASN A 218 9.33 -3.78 -15.65
C ASN A 218 9.11 -2.46 -14.92
N LEU A 219 8.07 -2.42 -14.09
CA LEU A 219 7.70 -1.25 -13.28
C LEU A 219 8.52 -1.21 -12.00
N ASP A 220 9.21 -0.11 -11.74
CA ASP A 220 9.89 0.13 -10.48
C ASP A 220 8.88 0.32 -9.35
N GLY A 221 8.93 -0.55 -8.34
CA GLY A 221 8.05 -0.51 -7.17
C GLY A 221 8.15 0.80 -6.39
N GLN A 222 9.30 1.48 -6.43
CA GLN A 222 9.47 2.79 -5.80
C GLN A 222 8.59 3.88 -6.39
N LEU A 223 8.11 3.71 -7.62
CA LEU A 223 7.23 4.67 -8.28
C LEU A 223 5.77 4.53 -7.81
N ILE A 224 5.39 3.42 -7.18
CA ILE A 224 4.02 3.18 -6.76
C ILE A 224 3.70 3.97 -5.49
N GLY A 225 2.72 4.87 -5.59
CA GLY A 225 2.15 5.55 -4.44
C GLY A 225 0.90 4.85 -3.90
N ARG A 226 0.11 4.21 -4.76
CA ARG A 226 -1.16 3.57 -4.38
C ARG A 226 -1.59 2.50 -5.39
N THR A 227 -2.22 1.44 -4.88
CA THR A 227 -2.98 0.47 -5.67
C THR A 227 -4.47 0.73 -5.49
N THR A 228 -5.22 0.76 -6.59
CA THR A 228 -6.69 0.86 -6.53
C THR A 228 -7.31 -0.44 -7.02
N VAL A 229 -8.29 -0.91 -6.29
CA VAL A 229 -9.09 -2.10 -6.62
C VAL A 229 -10.53 -1.67 -6.75
N GLU A 230 -11.18 -2.06 -7.84
CA GLU A 230 -12.59 -1.77 -8.07
C GLU A 230 -13.32 -3.04 -8.52
N THR A 231 -14.56 -3.21 -8.06
CA THR A 231 -15.46 -4.20 -8.65
C THR A 231 -16.57 -3.49 -9.40
N VAL A 232 -16.82 -3.90 -10.63
CA VAL A 232 -17.83 -3.30 -11.49
C VAL A 232 -18.87 -4.33 -11.90
N ASN A 233 -20.12 -3.89 -12.04
CA ASN A 233 -21.18 -4.75 -12.53
C ASN A 233 -20.83 -5.26 -13.93
N ASN A 234 -21.06 -6.56 -14.16
CA ASN A 234 -20.91 -7.18 -15.47
C ASN A 234 -22.31 -7.62 -15.94
N PRO A 235 -23.08 -6.72 -16.56
CA PRO A 235 -24.41 -7.09 -17.05
C PRO A 235 -24.27 -8.23 -18.06
N THR A 236 -24.86 -9.38 -17.75
CA THR A 236 -25.02 -10.47 -18.70
C THR A 236 -26.01 -9.98 -19.76
N ARG A 237 -25.57 -9.88 -21.01
CA ARG A 237 -26.49 -9.66 -22.13
C ARG A 237 -27.39 -10.87 -22.31
#